data_AF-A0AAD6PH91-F1
#
_entry.id   AF-A0AAD6PH91-F1
#
_cell.length_a   1.000
_cell.length_b   1.000
_cell.length_c   1.000
_cell.angle_alpha   90.00
_cell.angle_beta   90.00
_cell.angle_gamma   90.00
#
_symmetry.space_group_name_H-M   'P 1'
#
loop_
_entity.id
_entity.type
_entity.pdbx_description
1 polymer ?
#
loop_
_entity_poly.entity_id
_entity_poly.type
_entity_poly.pdbx_seq_one_letter_code
_entity_poly.pdbx_strand_id
1 'polypeptide(L)'
;MKLASGSATYVDFYATVSQGTVKLWSEVQESKFALDKGWKIGKVNVLGLDGSGAPSTLELDGKPVTAASNVEMTSLEQKLEDLQVGSEKKRIVMVEVNGLEIPVGKNFAMSWKMGIRG
;
A
#
# COMPACT_ATOMS: atom_id res chain seq x y z
N MET A 1 -23.14 9.50 0.70
CA MET A 1 -23.97 8.91 -0.39
C MET A 1 -24.71 7.71 0.17
N LYS A 2 -25.93 7.39 -0.29
CA LYS A 2 -26.60 6.11 0.02
C LYS A 2 -26.54 5.23 -1.23
N LEU A 3 -25.97 4.05 -1.13
CA LEU A 3 -25.88 3.09 -2.24
C LEU A 3 -27.10 2.17 -2.20
N ALA A 4 -27.60 1.79 -3.38
CA ALA A 4 -28.62 0.77 -3.47
C ALA A 4 -28.01 -0.58 -3.11
N SER A 5 -28.61 -1.28 -2.14
CA SER A 5 -28.00 -2.47 -1.59
C SER A 5 -27.81 -3.57 -2.63
N GLY A 6 -26.64 -4.21 -2.59
CA GLY A 6 -26.30 -5.37 -3.42
C GLY A 6 -26.00 -5.10 -4.90
N SER A 7 -26.10 -3.86 -5.38
CA SER A 7 -25.91 -3.53 -6.81
C SER A 7 -24.57 -2.86 -7.12
N ALA A 8 -23.91 -2.33 -6.09
CA ALA A 8 -22.61 -1.68 -6.19
C ALA A 8 -21.88 -1.82 -4.85
N THR A 9 -20.56 -1.68 -4.88
CA THR A 9 -19.71 -1.55 -3.69
C THR A 9 -18.97 -0.24 -3.81
N TYR A 10 -18.90 0.51 -2.71
CA TYR A 10 -18.10 1.74 -2.61
C TYR A 10 -16.97 1.51 -1.62
N VAL A 11 -15.78 1.96 -1.97
CA VAL A 11 -14.57 1.76 -1.17
C VAL A 11 -13.84 3.08 -1.08
N ASP A 12 -13.61 3.56 0.15
CA ASP A 12 -12.63 4.59 0.42
C ASP A 12 -11.28 3.91 0.70
N PHE A 13 -10.23 4.36 0.01
CA PHE A 13 -8.85 3.95 0.28
C PHE A 13 -8.11 5.10 0.92
N TYR A 14 -7.36 4.80 1.97
CA TYR A 14 -6.59 5.76 2.73
C TYR A 14 -5.14 5.34 2.80
N ALA A 15 -4.25 6.33 2.88
CA ALA A 15 -2.84 6.12 3.07
C ALA A 15 -2.26 7.20 4.00
N THR A 16 -1.29 6.84 4.82
CA THR A 16 -0.53 7.80 5.62
C THR A 16 0.91 7.32 5.79
N VAL A 17 1.79 8.29 6.02
CA VAL A 17 3.17 8.04 6.45
C VAL A 17 3.38 8.78 7.76
N SER A 18 3.72 8.06 8.82
CA SER A 18 4.00 8.63 10.14
C SER A 18 5.19 7.94 10.77
N GLN A 19 6.19 8.72 11.20
CA GLN A 19 7.42 8.21 11.82
C GLN A 19 8.09 7.08 11.00
N GLY A 20 8.14 7.26 9.67
CA GLY A 20 8.70 6.27 8.74
C GLY A 20 7.85 5.00 8.55
N THR A 21 6.66 4.93 9.14
CA THR A 21 5.71 3.83 8.93
C THR A 21 4.72 4.23 7.86
N VAL A 22 4.65 3.44 6.79
CA VAL A 22 3.62 3.55 5.76
C VAL A 22 2.43 2.70 6.20
N LYS A 23 1.22 3.25 6.12
CA LYS A 23 -0.02 2.53 6.41
C LYS A 23 -1.06 2.82 5.35
N LEU A 24 -1.68 1.77 4.82
CA LEU A 24 -2.80 1.82 3.89
C LEU A 24 -3.98 1.06 4.48
N TRP A 25 -5.19 1.56 4.28
CA TRP A 25 -6.39 0.83 4.71
C TRP A 25 -7.59 1.21 3.85
N SER A 26 -8.67 0.45 4.00
CA SER A 26 -9.92 0.72 3.31
C SER A 26 -11.13 0.70 4.23
N GLU A 27 -12.16 1.44 3.82
CA GLU A 27 -13.50 1.40 4.38
C GLU A 27 -14.50 1.06 3.26
N VAL A 28 -15.17 -0.08 3.40
CA VAL A 28 -16.06 -0.65 2.39
C VAL A 28 -17.53 -0.48 2.80
N GLN A 29 -18.34 -0.02 1.86
CA GLN A 29 -19.80 0.04 1.96
C GLN A 29 -20.43 -0.84 0.87
N GLU A 30 -21.52 -1.53 1.21
CA GLU A 30 -22.22 -2.48 0.32
C GLU A 30 -21.28 -3.56 -0.27
N SER A 31 -20.62 -4.32 0.62
CA SER A 31 -19.59 -5.32 0.27
C SER A 31 -20.04 -6.45 -0.66
N LYS A 32 -21.33 -6.83 -0.59
CA LYS A 32 -21.86 -8.02 -1.27
C LYS A 32 -21.54 -8.06 -2.76
N PHE A 33 -21.70 -6.93 -3.45
CA PHE A 33 -21.51 -6.87 -4.89
C PHE A 33 -20.07 -7.24 -5.31
N ALA A 34 -19.06 -6.61 -4.72
CA ALA A 34 -17.66 -6.92 -5.02
C ALA A 34 -17.25 -8.34 -4.60
N LEU A 35 -17.82 -8.86 -3.50
CA LEU A 35 -17.56 -10.22 -3.03
C LEU A 35 -18.16 -11.27 -3.97
N ASP A 36 -19.41 -11.10 -4.40
CA ASP A 36 -20.08 -12.00 -5.35
C ASP A 36 -19.36 -12.04 -6.71
N LYS A 37 -18.71 -10.93 -7.09
CA LYS A 37 -17.87 -10.84 -8.30
C LYS A 37 -16.47 -11.44 -8.13
N GLY A 38 -16.05 -11.76 -6.91
CA GLY A 38 -14.74 -12.31 -6.62
C GLY A 38 -13.57 -11.35 -6.90
N TRP A 39 -13.79 -10.04 -6.84
CA TRP A 39 -12.75 -9.06 -7.13
C TRP A 39 -11.68 -9.01 -6.04
N LYS A 40 -10.42 -8.99 -6.47
CA LYS A 40 -9.24 -8.99 -5.61
C LYS A 40 -8.31 -7.83 -5.96
N ILE A 41 -7.67 -7.27 -4.94
CA ILE A 41 -6.51 -6.39 -5.07
C ILE A 41 -5.29 -7.30 -5.20
N GLY A 42 -4.65 -7.28 -6.36
CA GLY A 42 -3.48 -8.11 -6.66
C GLY A 42 -2.13 -7.46 -6.35
N LYS A 43 -2.10 -6.12 -6.38
CA LYS A 43 -0.88 -5.33 -6.27
C LYS A 43 -1.18 -3.93 -5.73
N VAL A 44 -0.25 -3.38 -4.97
CA VAL A 44 -0.23 -2.00 -4.49
C VAL A 44 1.13 -1.38 -4.78
N ASN A 45 1.12 -0.16 -5.32
CA ASN A 45 2.32 0.64 -5.53
C ASN A 45 2.21 1.95 -4.74
N VAL A 46 3.21 2.24 -3.91
CA VAL A 46 3.31 3.49 -3.16
C VAL A 46 4.52 4.28 -3.65
N LEU A 47 4.27 5.53 -4.01
CA LEU A 47 5.21 6.41 -4.68
C LEU A 47 5.54 7.61 -3.78
N GLY A 48 6.68 8.25 -4.03
CA GLY A 48 7.05 9.49 -3.35
C GLY A 48 7.37 9.29 -1.86
N LEU A 49 7.81 8.10 -1.46
CA LEU A 49 8.21 7.83 -0.09
C LEU A 49 9.61 8.40 0.15
N ASP A 50 9.77 9.12 1.26
CA ASP A 50 11.07 9.55 1.75
C ASP A 50 11.78 8.38 2.44
N GLY A 51 13.07 8.20 2.16
CA GLY A 51 13.87 7.12 2.74
C GLY A 51 15.00 6.66 1.82
N SER A 52 15.84 5.77 2.32
CA SER A 52 17.03 5.28 1.60
C SER A 52 17.27 3.78 1.75
N GLY A 53 16.47 3.08 2.54
CA GLY A 53 16.61 1.65 2.81
C GLY A 53 15.40 0.81 2.37
N ALA A 54 15.63 -0.49 2.23
CA ALA A 54 14.58 -1.45 1.93
C ALA A 54 13.52 -1.45 3.05
N PRO A 55 12.22 -1.54 2.71
CA PRO A 55 11.15 -1.62 3.71
C PRO A 55 11.27 -2.89 4.57
N SER A 56 10.92 -2.78 5.85
CA SER A 56 10.92 -3.88 6.82
C SER A 56 9.60 -4.66 6.81
N THR A 57 9.46 -5.66 7.70
CA THR A 57 8.29 -6.55 7.86
C THR A 57 6.94 -5.92 7.45
N LEU A 58 6.35 -6.48 6.40
CA LEU A 58 5.00 -6.15 5.95
C LEU A 58 3.98 -6.80 6.89
N GLU A 59 3.00 -6.01 7.33
CA GLU A 59 1.85 -6.48 8.08
C GLU A 59 0.57 -6.30 7.27
N LEU A 60 -0.29 -7.31 7.31
CA LEU A 60 -1.64 -7.29 6.74
C LEU A 60 -2.63 -7.70 7.83
N ASP A 61 -3.61 -6.83 8.09
CA ASP A 61 -4.61 -6.95 9.15
C ASP A 61 -4.00 -7.27 10.52
N GLY A 62 -2.87 -6.63 10.82
CA GLY A 62 -2.10 -6.79 12.07
C GLY A 62 -1.30 -8.09 12.17
N LYS A 63 -1.20 -8.87 11.07
CA LYS A 63 -0.41 -10.10 11.03
C LYS A 63 0.81 -9.91 10.12
N PRO A 64 2.01 -10.33 10.56
CA PRO A 64 3.18 -10.34 9.71
C PRO A 64 2.94 -11.24 8.50
N VAL A 65 3.26 -10.73 7.31
CA VAL A 65 3.28 -11.52 6.09
C VAL A 65 4.58 -12.33 6.07
N THR A 66 4.47 -13.66 6.05
CA THR A 66 5.62 -14.56 6.13
C THR A 66 6.16 -14.93 4.75
N ALA A 67 7.41 -15.39 4.70
CA ALA A 67 8.08 -15.80 3.46
C ALA A 67 7.42 -16.99 2.74
N ALA A 68 6.48 -17.69 3.39
CA ALA A 68 5.69 -18.76 2.77
C ALA A 68 4.45 -18.24 2.00
N SER A 69 4.19 -16.94 2.05
CA SER A 69 3.13 -16.31 1.27
C SER A 69 3.60 -15.96 -0.14
N ASN A 70 2.68 -15.91 -1.10
CA ASN A 70 2.97 -15.44 -2.47
C ASN A 70 3.18 -13.91 -2.54
N VAL A 71 3.20 -13.23 -1.39
CA VAL A 71 3.29 -11.77 -1.32
C VAL A 71 4.75 -11.36 -1.35
N GLU A 72 5.09 -10.54 -2.34
CA GLU A 72 6.43 -10.01 -2.53
C GLU A 72 6.41 -8.51 -2.32
N MET A 73 7.42 -8.00 -1.58
CA MET A 73 7.61 -6.57 -1.40
C MET A 73 8.95 -6.16 -2.00
N THR A 74 8.92 -5.25 -2.95
CA THR A 74 10.12 -4.73 -3.63
C THR A 74 10.17 -3.22 -3.51
N SER A 75 11.38 -2.65 -3.54
CA SER A 75 11.59 -1.21 -3.48
C SER A 75 12.54 -0.75 -4.56
N LEU A 76 12.23 0.38 -5.20
CA LEU A 76 13.05 1.00 -6.22
C LEU A 76 13.39 2.44 -5.81
N GLU A 77 14.68 2.71 -5.65
CA GLU A 77 15.19 4.06 -5.42
C GLU A 77 15.18 4.85 -6.73
N GLN A 78 14.64 6.06 -6.68
CA GLN A 78 14.66 6.99 -7.79
C GLN A 78 15.46 8.22 -7.37
N LYS A 79 16.38 8.64 -8.25
CA LYS A 79 17.05 9.93 -8.11
C LYS A 79 16.17 10.97 -8.77
N LEU A 80 15.61 11.86 -7.97
CA LEU A 80 15.02 13.07 -8.52
C LEU A 80 16.16 14.01 -8.89
N GLU A 81 16.31 14.30 -10.18
CA GLU A 81 17.17 15.39 -10.63
C GLU A 81 16.42 16.69 -10.34
N ASP A 82 16.89 17.43 -9.34
CA ASP A 82 16.32 18.74 -9.06
C ASP A 82 16.53 19.67 -10.26
N LEU A 83 15.43 20.24 -10.76
CA LEU A 83 15.44 21.30 -11.76
C LEU A 83 15.98 22.63 -11.19
N GLN A 84 16.34 22.67 -9.90
CA GLN A 84 16.86 23.84 -9.21
C GLN A 84 18.29 23.59 -8.70
N VAL A 85 19.20 24.49 -9.07
CA VAL A 85 20.62 24.44 -8.68
C VAL A 85 20.75 24.71 -7.18
N GLY A 86 21.14 23.70 -6.39
CA GLY A 86 21.59 23.90 -5.01
C GLY A 86 20.88 23.09 -3.92
N SER A 87 19.85 22.31 -4.23
CA SER A 87 19.22 21.39 -3.28
C SER A 87 19.92 20.03 -3.24
N GLU A 88 20.02 19.44 -2.04
CA GLU A 88 20.51 18.07 -1.88
C GLU A 88 19.64 17.11 -2.69
N LYS A 89 20.26 16.26 -3.51
CA LYS A 89 19.57 15.26 -4.35
C LYS A 89 18.59 14.44 -3.51
N LYS A 90 17.30 14.75 -3.59
CA LYS A 90 16.27 14.05 -2.84
C LYS A 90 16.12 12.64 -3.42
N ARG A 91 16.42 11.62 -2.60
CA ARG A 91 16.15 10.22 -2.94
C ARG A 91 14.70 9.94 -2.56
N ILE A 92 13.91 9.53 -3.54
CA ILE A 92 12.54 9.06 -3.33
C ILE A 92 12.52 7.55 -3.58
N VAL A 93 11.66 6.85 -2.86
CA VAL A 93 11.50 5.41 -2.95
C VAL A 93 10.10 5.09 -3.43
N MET A 94 10.02 4.17 -4.38
CA MET A 94 8.79 3.45 -4.71
C MET A 94 8.82 2.11 -3.98
N VAL A 95 7.69 1.72 -3.39
CA VAL A 95 7.49 0.37 -2.83
C VAL A 95 6.34 -0.30 -3.58
N GLU A 96 6.61 -1.47 -4.14
CA GLU A 96 5.61 -2.36 -4.73
C GLU A 96 5.36 -3.53 -3.77
N VAL A 97 4.08 -3.80 -3.49
CA VAL A 97 3.61 -5.03 -2.83
C VAL A 97 2.77 -5.80 -3.84
N ASN A 98 3.25 -6.97 -4.25
CA ASN A 98 2.65 -7.81 -5.28
C ASN A 98 2.19 -9.16 -4.72
N GLY A 99 1.37 -9.90 -5.46
CA GLY A 99 0.89 -11.23 -5.07
C GLY A 99 -0.20 -11.22 -4.00
N LEU A 100 -0.90 -10.09 -3.88
CA LEU A 100 -1.99 -9.92 -2.93
C LEU A 100 -3.24 -10.68 -3.38
N GLU A 101 -4.01 -11.16 -2.41
CA GLU A 101 -5.32 -11.78 -2.64
C GLU A 101 -6.42 -11.13 -1.77
N ILE A 102 -6.33 -9.81 -1.56
CA ILE A 102 -7.25 -9.09 -0.69
C ILE A 102 -8.58 -8.88 -1.42
N PRO A 103 -9.72 -9.38 -0.91
CA PRO A 103 -11.02 -9.13 -1.56
C PRO A 103 -11.38 -7.65 -1.49
N VAL A 104 -11.76 -7.05 -2.63
CA VAL A 104 -12.14 -5.61 -2.70
C VAL A 104 -13.33 -5.30 -1.79
N GLY A 105 -14.23 -6.26 -1.60
CA GLY A 105 -15.39 -6.12 -0.72
C GLY A 105 -15.11 -6.28 0.78
N LYS A 106 -13.84 -6.34 1.22
CA LYS A 106 -13.48 -6.39 2.64
C LYS A 106 -12.56 -5.23 2.99
N ASN A 107 -12.77 -4.65 4.17
CA ASN A 107 -11.77 -3.76 4.75
C ASN A 107 -10.46 -4.52 4.91
N PHE A 108 -9.36 -3.82 4.65
CA PHE A 108 -8.01 -4.29 4.95
C PHE A 108 -7.23 -3.16 5.61
N ALA A 109 -6.18 -3.52 6.34
CA ALA A 109 -5.14 -2.61 6.79
C ALA A 109 -3.78 -3.23 6.50
N MET A 110 -2.92 -2.49 5.82
CA MET A 110 -1.56 -2.90 5.47
C MET A 110 -0.58 -1.88 6.00
N SER A 111 0.55 -2.33 6.54
CA SER A 111 1.61 -1.42 6.99
C SER A 111 3.00 -2.02 6.91
N TRP A 112 3.99 -1.15 6.74
CA TRP A 112 5.41 -1.49 6.79
C TRP A 112 6.21 -0.27 7.26
N LYS A 113 7.42 -0.47 7.76
CA LYS A 113 8.35 0.63 8.04
C LYS A 113 9.33 0.78 6.89
N MET A 114 9.61 2.02 6.53
CA MET A 114 10.68 2.35 5.58
C MET A 114 12.04 2.11 6.24
N GLY A 115 12.98 1.56 5.48
CA GLY A 115 14.36 1.44 5.93
C GLY A 115 15.06 2.80 5.93
N ILE A 116 15.94 3.00 6.90
CA ILE A 116 16.90 4.11 6.93
C ILE A 116 18.27 3.48 6.63
N ARG A 117 18.93 3.87 5.53
CA ARG A 117 20.38 3.65 5.41
C ARG A 117 21.06 4.78 6.20
N GLY A 118 21.76 4.40 7.27
CA GLY A 118 22.70 5.27 7.97
C GLY A 118 23.92 5.61 7.13
#